data_AF-A0A0B7HSY2-F1
#
_entry.id   AF-A0A0B7HSY2-F1
#
_cell.length_a   1.000
_cell.length_b   1.000
_cell.length_c   1.000
_cell.angle_alpha   90.00
_cell.angle_beta   90.00
_cell.angle_gamma   90.00
#
_symmetry.space_group_name_H-M   'P 1'
#
loop_
_entity.id
_entity.type
_entity.pdbx_description
1 polymer ?
#
loop_
_entity_poly.entity_id
_entity_poly.type
_entity_poly.pdbx_seq_one_letter_code
_entity_poly.pdbx_strand_id
1 'polypeptide(L)'
;MGANFINSCLEQFAHTLQEEAEKIPEIGQFLEIIMSILSNYVPECLVKSEVSCPVEQLSFGKIEGKAFAEKFVKAIAIANAEVRRATTHNKGIMNGIDSVVLATGNDFRAVEAGVHAYASRSGKYQSLSHAYIENGIFYFEIQVPLALGTVGGLTNLHPLVKTALQILEKPSASELMQIAATVGLAQNFAAIGALTTSGIQKGHMKMHLMNILNQLGATQKQKQIISDYFKDKTISHSEVVKKFEELNAQ
;
A
#
# COMPACT_ATOMS: atom_id res chain seq x y z
N MET A 1 5.43 -8.89 14.23
CA MET A 1 6.58 -7.96 14.40
C MET A 1 7.69 -8.51 15.29
N GLY A 2 7.46 -8.85 16.57
CA GLY A 2 8.40 -9.69 17.34
C GLY A 2 9.83 -9.15 17.57
N ALA A 3 10.12 -7.90 17.18
CA ALA A 3 11.47 -7.35 17.14
C ALA A 3 12.23 -7.50 18.47
N ASN A 4 11.63 -7.09 19.59
CA ASN A 4 12.26 -7.20 20.90
C ASN A 4 12.56 -8.65 21.28
N PHE A 5 11.64 -9.57 21.00
CA PHE A 5 11.82 -10.99 21.29
C PHE A 5 12.97 -11.58 20.46
N ILE A 6 12.99 -11.31 19.15
CA ILE A 6 14.05 -11.77 18.24
C ILE A 6 15.40 -11.20 18.66
N ASN A 7 15.48 -9.91 19.00
CA ASN A 7 16.72 -9.29 19.45
C ASN A 7 17.23 -9.94 20.74
N SER A 8 16.37 -10.16 21.74
CA SER A 8 16.77 -10.87 22.96
C SER A 8 17.26 -12.30 22.68
N CYS A 9 16.65 -13.02 21.73
CA CYS A 9 17.15 -14.32 21.30
C CYS A 9 18.52 -14.23 20.61
N LEU A 10 18.73 -13.24 19.74
CA LEU A 10 20.01 -13.02 19.04
C LEU A 10 21.12 -12.59 20.00
N GLU A 11 20.81 -11.79 21.01
CA GLU A 11 21.73 -11.43 22.09
C GLU A 11 22.15 -12.67 22.88
N GLN A 12 21.18 -13.53 23.22
CA GLN A 12 21.48 -14.80 23.90
C GLN A 12 22.31 -15.75 23.03
N PHE A 13 22.00 -15.85 21.74
CA PHE A 13 22.80 -16.65 20.81
C PHE A 13 24.22 -16.13 20.64
N ALA A 14 24.42 -14.81 20.63
CA ALA A 14 25.75 -14.23 20.61
C ALA A 14 26.57 -14.63 21.83
N HIS A 15 25.96 -14.59 23.03
CA HIS A 15 26.62 -15.05 24.25
C HIS A 15 27.02 -16.52 24.16
N THR A 16 26.08 -17.39 23.78
CA THR A 16 26.36 -18.82 23.64
C THR A 16 27.40 -19.10 22.56
N LEU A 17 27.38 -18.39 21.44
CA LEU A 17 28.38 -18.53 20.38
C LEU A 17 29.78 -18.17 20.87
N GLN A 18 29.90 -17.08 21.64
CA GLN A 18 31.15 -16.67 22.26
C GLN A 18 31.68 -17.74 23.22
N GLU A 19 30.83 -18.21 24.15
CA GLU A 19 31.19 -19.23 25.14
C GLU A 19 31.64 -20.55 24.49
N GLU A 20 30.97 -21.00 23.43
CA GLU A 20 31.34 -22.22 22.72
C GLU A 20 32.61 -22.04 21.88
N ALA A 21 32.80 -20.87 21.27
CA ALA A 21 34.00 -20.58 20.47
C ALA A 21 35.27 -20.48 21.33
N GLU A 22 35.18 -19.97 22.56
CA GLU A 22 36.31 -19.91 23.50
C GLU A 22 36.86 -21.30 23.87
N LYS A 23 36.04 -22.35 23.74
CA LYS A 23 36.48 -23.74 23.94
C LYS A 23 37.32 -24.27 22.76
N ILE A 24 37.35 -23.57 21.64
CA ILE A 24 38.08 -23.94 20.42
C ILE A 24 39.07 -22.80 20.08
N PRO A 25 40.31 -22.86 20.57
CA PRO A 25 41.27 -21.76 20.45
C PRO A 25 41.49 -21.26 19.01
N GLU A 26 41.41 -22.13 18.00
CA GLU A 26 41.56 -21.75 16.59
C GLU A 26 40.43 -20.83 16.08
N ILE A 27 39.27 -20.85 16.75
CA ILE A 27 38.09 -20.04 16.41
C ILE A 27 37.96 -18.87 17.38
N GLY A 28 38.00 -19.15 18.69
CA GLY A 28 37.73 -18.17 19.74
C GLY A 28 38.65 -16.95 19.71
N GLN A 29 39.92 -17.11 19.33
CA GLN A 29 40.86 -15.97 19.28
C GLN A 29 40.55 -14.95 18.17
N PHE A 30 39.74 -15.33 17.18
CA PHE A 30 39.39 -14.49 16.03
C PHE A 30 37.91 -14.10 15.98
N LEU A 31 37.08 -14.68 16.84
CA LEU A 31 35.65 -14.40 16.85
C LEU A 31 35.39 -13.03 17.48
N GLU A 32 34.75 -12.16 16.73
CA GLU A 32 34.22 -10.88 17.22
C GLU A 32 32.73 -10.80 16.85
N ILE A 33 31.86 -10.74 17.85
CA ILE A 33 30.44 -10.48 17.62
C ILE A 33 30.25 -8.99 17.34
N ILE A 34 29.94 -8.67 16.09
CA ILE A 34 29.74 -7.28 15.66
C ILE A 34 28.36 -6.73 16.08
N MET A 35 27.29 -7.51 15.89
CA MET A 35 25.92 -7.11 16.23
C MET A 35 24.95 -8.29 16.33
N SER A 36 23.95 -8.11 17.18
CA SER A 36 22.79 -9.01 17.33
C SER A 36 21.52 -8.22 17.08
N ILE A 37 20.99 -8.29 15.86
CA ILE A 37 19.83 -7.49 15.47
C ILE A 37 18.99 -8.21 14.42
N LEU A 38 17.66 -8.09 14.50
CA LEU A 38 16.79 -8.64 13.48
C LEU A 38 17.04 -8.02 12.09
N SER A 39 16.64 -8.74 11.05
CA SER A 39 16.46 -8.19 9.70
C SER A 39 15.01 -7.76 9.49
N ASN A 40 14.79 -6.55 8.96
CA ASN A 40 13.48 -6.14 8.43
C ASN A 40 13.23 -6.67 7.01
N TYR A 41 14.27 -7.16 6.33
CA TYR A 41 14.11 -7.90 5.08
C TYR A 41 13.75 -9.34 5.42
N VAL A 42 12.46 -9.67 5.29
CA VAL A 42 11.85 -10.95 5.64
C VAL A 42 11.18 -11.60 4.41
N PRO A 43 11.96 -11.97 3.38
CA PRO A 43 11.43 -12.51 2.13
C PRO A 43 10.74 -13.88 2.30
N GLU A 44 10.81 -14.50 3.47
CA GLU A 44 10.10 -15.74 3.83
C GLU A 44 8.69 -15.48 4.38
N CYS A 45 8.41 -14.25 4.85
CA CYS A 45 7.11 -13.87 5.40
C CYS A 45 6.19 -13.27 4.32
N LEU A 46 5.96 -14.03 3.25
CA LEU A 46 5.25 -13.57 2.06
C LEU A 46 3.73 -13.71 2.21
N VAL A 47 3.05 -12.66 1.77
CA VAL A 47 1.60 -12.69 1.57
C VAL A 47 1.30 -12.49 0.10
N LYS A 48 0.45 -13.38 -0.43
CA LYS A 48 -0.10 -13.29 -1.78
C LYS A 48 -1.57 -12.88 -1.68
N SER A 49 -1.99 -11.95 -2.54
CA SER A 49 -3.41 -11.63 -2.77
C SER A 49 -3.63 -11.53 -4.27
N GLU A 50 -4.76 -12.06 -4.74
CA GLU A 50 -5.10 -12.12 -6.16
C GLU A 50 -6.59 -11.89 -6.39
N VAL A 51 -6.91 -11.35 -7.56
CA VAL A 51 -8.27 -11.18 -8.04
C VAL A 51 -8.31 -11.55 -9.52
N SER A 52 -9.42 -12.13 -9.96
CA SER A 52 -9.64 -12.45 -11.36
C SER A 52 -11.08 -12.23 -11.77
N CYS A 53 -11.31 -11.85 -13.03
CA CYS A 53 -12.64 -11.83 -13.61
C CYS A 53 -12.58 -12.01 -15.13
N PRO A 54 -13.71 -12.40 -15.77
CA PRO A 54 -13.82 -12.38 -17.22
C PRO A 54 -13.53 -10.97 -17.76
N VAL A 55 -12.74 -10.89 -18.83
CA VAL A 55 -12.35 -9.61 -19.45
C VAL A 55 -13.56 -8.78 -19.85
N GLU A 56 -14.64 -9.42 -20.29
CA GLU A 56 -15.90 -8.78 -20.67
C GLU A 56 -16.57 -8.02 -19.51
N GLN A 57 -16.33 -8.46 -18.26
CA GLN A 57 -16.87 -7.83 -17.05
C GLN A 57 -15.95 -6.74 -16.49
N LEU A 58 -14.77 -6.51 -17.09
CA LEU A 58 -13.78 -5.54 -16.62
C LEU A 58 -13.93 -4.15 -17.27
N SER A 59 -15.12 -3.81 -17.75
CA SER A 59 -15.36 -2.47 -18.31
C SER A 59 -15.19 -1.39 -17.23
N PHE A 60 -14.39 -0.36 -17.53
CA PHE A 60 -14.04 0.67 -16.55
C PHE A 60 -14.28 2.08 -17.11
N GLY A 61 -15.23 2.80 -16.52
CA GLY A 61 -15.68 4.10 -17.03
C GLY A 61 -16.31 3.96 -18.41
N LYS A 62 -15.69 4.58 -19.44
CA LYS A 62 -16.14 4.50 -20.84
C LYS A 62 -15.29 3.55 -21.70
N ILE A 63 -14.39 2.78 -21.07
CA ILE A 63 -13.48 1.87 -21.79
C ILE A 63 -13.99 0.44 -21.64
N GLU A 64 -14.13 -0.25 -22.77
CA GLU A 64 -14.49 -1.66 -22.83
C GLU A 64 -13.46 -2.55 -22.14
N GLY A 65 -13.94 -3.63 -21.52
CA GLY A 65 -13.11 -4.48 -20.66
C GLY A 65 -11.86 -5.04 -21.31
N LYS A 66 -11.90 -5.45 -22.59
CA LYS A 66 -10.71 -5.92 -23.33
C LYS A 66 -9.66 -4.82 -23.47
N ALA A 67 -10.05 -3.64 -23.93
CA ALA A 67 -9.14 -2.52 -24.08
C ALA A 67 -8.58 -2.04 -22.73
N PHE A 68 -9.39 -2.09 -21.68
CA PHE A 68 -8.95 -1.77 -20.32
C PHE A 68 -7.93 -2.78 -19.81
N ALA A 69 -8.22 -4.08 -19.89
CA ALA A 69 -7.33 -5.15 -19.45
C ALA A 69 -5.97 -5.09 -20.16
N GLU A 70 -5.95 -4.92 -21.49
CA GLU A 70 -4.72 -4.80 -22.26
C GLU A 70 -3.89 -3.57 -21.87
N LYS A 71 -4.54 -2.42 -21.64
CA LYS A 71 -3.85 -1.21 -21.14
C LYS A 71 -3.31 -1.41 -19.72
N PHE A 72 -4.06 -2.10 -18.87
CA PHE A 72 -3.68 -2.38 -17.49
C PHE A 72 -2.43 -3.26 -17.43
N VAL A 73 -2.42 -4.37 -18.18
CA VAL A 73 -1.24 -5.25 -18.30
C VAL A 73 -0.03 -4.49 -18.84
N LYS A 74 -0.21 -3.66 -19.88
CA LYS A 74 0.86 -2.80 -20.43
C LYS A 74 1.39 -1.81 -19.38
N ALA A 75 0.53 -1.22 -18.55
CA ALA A 75 0.96 -0.29 -17.50
C ALA A 75 1.86 -0.98 -16.46
N ILE A 76 1.58 -2.23 -16.09
CA ILE A 76 2.43 -3.02 -15.20
C ILE A 76 3.74 -3.40 -15.90
N ALA A 77 3.71 -3.75 -17.18
CA ALA A 77 4.92 -4.02 -17.95
C ALA A 77 5.87 -2.80 -17.97
N ILE A 78 5.33 -1.59 -18.12
CA ILE A 78 6.11 -0.33 -18.02
C ILE A 78 6.72 -0.19 -16.61
N ALA A 79 5.95 -0.47 -15.55
CA ALA A 79 6.48 -0.45 -14.19
C ALA A 79 7.60 -1.48 -13.96
N ASN A 80 7.56 -2.64 -14.61
CA ASN A 80 8.65 -3.62 -14.54
C ASN A 80 9.89 -3.24 -15.37
N ALA A 81 9.70 -2.47 -16.44
CA ALA A 81 10.77 -2.03 -17.33
C ALA A 81 11.50 -0.78 -16.84
N GLU A 82 10.81 0.16 -16.18
CA GLU A 82 11.35 1.48 -15.81
C GLU A 82 11.28 1.73 -14.29
N VAL A 83 12.45 1.90 -13.65
CA VAL A 83 12.57 2.08 -12.20
C VAL A 83 11.79 3.31 -11.72
N ARG A 84 11.83 4.42 -12.45
CA ARG A 84 11.06 5.63 -12.09
C ARG A 84 9.56 5.34 -12.01
N ARG A 85 9.04 4.49 -12.90
CA ARG A 85 7.64 4.08 -12.88
C ARG A 85 7.38 3.07 -11.77
N ALA A 86 8.26 2.08 -11.58
CA ALA A 86 8.19 1.11 -10.50
C ALA A 86 8.09 1.80 -9.12
N THR A 87 8.92 2.82 -8.87
CA THR A 87 8.91 3.59 -7.61
C THR A 87 7.53 4.22 -7.37
N THR A 88 6.98 4.89 -8.38
CA THR A 88 5.67 5.53 -8.29
C THR A 88 4.53 4.51 -8.17
N HIS A 89 4.67 3.37 -8.83
CA HIS A 89 3.72 2.27 -8.81
C HIS A 89 3.63 1.63 -7.43
N ASN A 90 4.77 1.27 -6.85
CA ASN A 90 4.85 0.67 -5.52
C ASN A 90 4.46 1.67 -4.43
N LYS A 91 4.80 2.96 -4.57
CA LYS A 91 4.27 4.02 -3.70
C LYS A 91 2.72 3.99 -3.66
N GLY A 92 2.08 3.76 -4.80
CA GLY A 92 0.63 3.61 -4.89
C GLY A 92 0.09 2.40 -4.12
N ILE A 93 0.81 1.28 -4.12
CA ILE A 93 0.51 0.09 -3.29
C ILE A 93 0.65 0.45 -1.80
N MET A 94 1.77 1.08 -1.43
CA MET A 94 2.10 1.41 -0.04
C MET A 94 1.14 2.42 0.57
N ASN A 95 0.58 3.35 -0.21
CA ASN A 95 -0.53 4.20 0.26
C ASN A 95 -1.68 3.39 0.91
N GLY A 96 -2.00 2.22 0.36
CA GLY A 96 -3.03 1.33 0.88
C GLY A 96 -2.54 0.53 2.09
N ILE A 97 -1.38 -0.12 1.94
CA ILE A 97 -0.76 -0.95 2.98
C ILE A 97 -0.51 -0.14 4.24
N ASP A 98 0.17 1.00 4.13
CA ASP A 98 0.53 1.86 5.26
C ASP A 98 -0.70 2.40 5.99
N SER A 99 -1.80 2.64 5.28
CA SER A 99 -3.06 3.05 5.91
C SER A 99 -3.56 1.99 6.89
N VAL A 100 -3.50 0.70 6.51
CA VAL A 100 -3.87 -0.41 7.39
C VAL A 100 -2.86 -0.57 8.53
N VAL A 101 -1.57 -0.49 8.20
CA VAL A 101 -0.47 -0.64 9.18
C VAL A 101 -0.55 0.43 10.28
N LEU A 102 -0.73 1.70 9.90
CA LEU A 102 -0.90 2.81 10.83
C LEU A 102 -2.18 2.67 11.67
N ALA A 103 -3.32 2.37 11.03
CA ALA A 103 -4.60 2.23 11.72
C ALA A 103 -4.57 1.11 12.76
N THR A 104 -3.79 0.05 12.50
CA THR A 104 -3.63 -1.10 13.40
C THR A 104 -2.41 -1.00 14.31
N GLY A 105 -1.75 0.16 14.39
CA GLY A 105 -0.68 0.44 15.35
C GLY A 105 0.61 -0.37 15.11
N ASN A 106 0.83 -0.82 13.88
CA ASN A 106 2.04 -1.50 13.45
C ASN A 106 3.08 -0.47 12.94
N ASP A 107 4.35 -0.86 12.89
CA ASP A 107 5.42 0.02 12.40
C ASP A 107 5.55 -0.06 10.87
N PHE A 108 5.13 1.02 10.20
CA PHE A 108 5.16 1.15 8.75
C PHE A 108 6.57 1.26 8.17
N ARG A 109 7.58 1.71 8.94
CA ARG A 109 8.95 1.83 8.43
C ARG A 109 9.57 0.46 8.23
N ALA A 110 9.32 -0.47 9.14
CA ALA A 110 9.78 -1.85 8.99
C ALA A 110 9.14 -2.53 7.76
N VAL A 111 7.85 -2.29 7.55
CA VAL A 111 7.10 -2.79 6.38
C VAL A 111 7.67 -2.20 5.09
N GLU A 112 7.77 -0.87 5.00
CA GLU A 112 8.31 -0.15 3.84
C GLU A 112 9.72 -0.61 3.47
N ALA A 113 10.62 -0.73 4.46
CA ALA A 113 11.99 -1.19 4.23
C ALA A 113 12.03 -2.61 3.63
N GLY A 114 11.29 -3.55 4.20
CA GLY A 114 11.23 -4.92 3.72
C GLY A 114 10.59 -5.03 2.33
N VAL A 115 9.48 -4.32 2.11
CA VAL A 115 8.73 -4.34 0.85
C VAL A 115 9.55 -3.73 -0.29
N HIS A 116 10.19 -2.58 -0.09
CA HIS A 116 11.00 -1.94 -1.11
C HIS A 116 12.32 -2.69 -1.39
N ALA A 117 12.92 -3.32 -0.38
CA ALA A 117 14.05 -4.24 -0.60
C ALA A 117 13.62 -5.44 -1.45
N TYR A 118 12.46 -6.03 -1.16
CA TYR A 118 11.90 -7.16 -1.92
C TYR A 118 11.54 -6.81 -3.37
N ALA A 119 11.12 -5.57 -3.63
CA ALA A 119 10.92 -5.07 -4.98
C ALA A 119 12.20 -5.08 -5.84
N SER A 120 13.39 -5.17 -5.22
CA SER A 120 14.70 -5.21 -5.90
C SER A 120 15.39 -6.58 -5.88
N ARG A 121 14.71 -7.62 -5.39
CA ARG A 121 15.30 -8.97 -5.18
C ARG A 121 15.88 -9.63 -6.44
N SER A 122 15.43 -9.22 -7.62
CA SER A 122 15.91 -9.72 -8.92
C SER A 122 17.13 -8.95 -9.45
N GLY A 123 17.69 -8.03 -8.67
CA GLY A 123 18.79 -7.14 -9.07
C GLY A 123 18.34 -5.83 -9.72
N LYS A 124 17.04 -5.65 -9.98
CA LYS A 124 16.43 -4.40 -10.44
C LYS A 124 15.14 -4.13 -9.67
N TYR A 125 14.92 -2.87 -9.29
CA TYR A 125 13.68 -2.45 -8.63
C TYR A 125 12.50 -2.52 -9.62
N GLN A 126 11.47 -3.31 -9.28
CA GLN A 126 10.34 -3.67 -10.14
C GLN A 126 8.98 -3.52 -9.43
N SER A 127 7.89 -3.75 -10.16
CA SER A 127 6.54 -3.78 -9.60
C SER A 127 6.39 -4.92 -8.58
N LEU A 128 5.69 -4.66 -7.47
CA LEU A 128 5.28 -5.70 -6.51
C LEU A 128 4.02 -6.47 -6.95
N SER A 129 3.31 -5.95 -7.95
CA SER A 129 2.12 -6.56 -8.53
C SER A 129 2.34 -7.05 -9.96
N HIS A 130 1.57 -8.04 -10.35
CA HIS A 130 1.60 -8.67 -11.67
C HIS A 130 0.19 -8.81 -12.23
N ALA A 131 0.02 -8.63 -13.53
CA ALA A 131 -1.25 -8.85 -14.22
C ALA A 131 -1.02 -9.52 -15.57
N TYR A 132 -1.96 -10.38 -15.95
CA TYR A 132 -1.97 -11.08 -17.22
C TYR A 132 -3.40 -11.42 -17.64
N ILE A 133 -3.57 -11.82 -18.90
CA ILE A 133 -4.84 -12.29 -19.44
C ILE A 133 -4.60 -13.70 -19.96
N GLU A 134 -5.40 -14.66 -19.50
CA GLU A 134 -5.34 -16.05 -19.93
C GLU A 134 -6.76 -16.57 -20.12
N ASN A 135 -7.03 -17.23 -21.26
CA ASN A 135 -8.34 -17.83 -21.57
C ASN A 135 -9.55 -16.88 -21.41
N GLY A 136 -9.38 -15.59 -21.72
CA GLY A 136 -10.43 -14.57 -21.57
C GLY A 136 -10.67 -14.10 -20.14
N ILE A 137 -9.85 -14.53 -19.18
CA ILE A 137 -9.86 -14.11 -17.78
C ILE A 137 -8.69 -13.16 -17.53
N PHE A 138 -8.98 -12.02 -16.92
CA PHE A 138 -7.99 -11.10 -16.40
C PHE A 138 -7.58 -11.52 -14.99
N TYR A 139 -6.28 -11.62 -14.75
CA TYR A 139 -5.69 -11.92 -13.45
C TYR A 139 -4.85 -10.74 -12.98
N PHE A 140 -4.96 -10.43 -11.70
CA PHE A 140 -4.17 -9.40 -11.05
C PHE A 140 -3.79 -9.83 -9.63
N GLU A 141 -2.50 -9.82 -9.34
CA GLU A 141 -1.96 -10.35 -8.09
C GLU A 141 -0.85 -9.46 -7.53
N ILE A 142 -0.61 -9.60 -6.23
CA ILE A 142 0.48 -8.98 -5.48
C ILE A 142 1.17 -10.03 -4.63
N GLN A 143 2.48 -9.93 -4.51
CA GLN A 143 3.27 -10.69 -3.55
C GLN A 143 4.20 -9.74 -2.80
N VAL A 144 4.01 -9.63 -1.49
CA VAL A 144 4.76 -8.70 -0.63
C VAL A 144 5.15 -9.35 0.69
N PRO A 145 6.36 -9.09 1.21
CA PRO A 145 6.71 -9.49 2.57
C PRO A 145 6.01 -8.55 3.57
N LEU A 146 5.27 -9.13 4.50
CA LEU A 146 4.58 -8.37 5.54
C LEU A 146 4.83 -9.08 6.87
N ALA A 147 5.27 -8.34 7.89
CA ALA A 147 5.53 -8.88 9.24
C ALA A 147 4.75 -8.09 10.30
N LEU A 148 3.43 -8.17 10.21
CA LEU A 148 2.53 -7.44 11.13
C LEU A 148 2.32 -8.20 12.44
N GLY A 149 1.71 -7.53 13.41
CA GLY A 149 1.31 -8.11 14.69
C GLY A 149 -0.04 -7.58 15.14
N THR A 150 -0.75 -8.40 15.89
CA THR A 150 -2.04 -8.05 16.53
C THR A 150 -1.90 -7.93 18.05
N VAL A 151 -0.70 -8.24 18.58
CA VAL A 151 -0.34 -8.21 19.99
C VAL A 151 1.03 -7.54 20.15
N GLY A 152 1.17 -6.73 21.20
CA GLY A 152 2.43 -6.07 21.56
C GLY A 152 2.59 -4.66 20.95
N GLY A 153 3.44 -3.84 21.58
CA GLY A 153 3.66 -2.45 21.17
C GLY A 153 2.44 -1.54 21.38
N LEU A 154 2.16 -0.65 20.42
CA LEU A 154 1.05 0.30 20.48
C LEU A 154 -0.33 -0.35 20.32
N THR A 155 -0.39 -1.60 19.85
CA THR A 155 -1.65 -2.30 19.54
C THR A 155 -2.62 -2.38 20.74
N ASN A 156 -2.08 -2.48 21.95
CA ASN A 156 -2.86 -2.54 23.20
C ASN A 156 -2.89 -1.22 23.99
N LEU A 157 -2.10 -0.22 23.59
CA LEU A 157 -1.98 1.04 24.30
C LEU A 157 -2.86 2.13 23.70
N HIS A 158 -2.91 2.23 22.37
CA HIS A 158 -3.63 3.31 21.70
C HIS A 158 -5.13 2.97 21.52
N PRO A 159 -6.08 3.78 22.06
CA PRO A 159 -7.51 3.47 22.01
C PRO A 159 -8.05 3.25 20.59
N LEU A 160 -7.65 4.10 19.64
CA LEU A 160 -8.10 3.97 18.23
C LEU A 160 -7.58 2.71 17.54
N VAL A 161 -6.45 2.15 17.97
CA VAL A 161 -5.95 0.89 17.38
C VAL A 161 -6.82 -0.27 17.81
N LYS A 162 -7.29 -0.29 19.07
CA LYS A 162 -8.26 -1.28 19.54
C LYS A 162 -9.57 -1.19 18.75
N THR A 163 -10.06 0.03 18.52
CA THR A 163 -11.26 0.25 17.71
C THR A 163 -11.06 -0.23 16.27
N ALA A 164 -9.92 0.07 15.64
CA ALA A 164 -9.62 -0.39 14.28
C ALA A 164 -9.60 -1.92 14.20
N LEU A 165 -8.93 -2.59 15.14
CA LEU A 165 -8.91 -4.06 15.21
C LEU A 165 -10.30 -4.65 15.49
N GLN A 166 -11.17 -3.98 16.26
CA GLN A 166 -12.55 -4.40 16.46
C GLN A 166 -13.41 -4.26 15.19
N ILE A 167 -13.24 -3.17 14.44
CA ILE A 167 -13.90 -2.96 13.14
C ILE A 167 -13.49 -4.05 12.15
N LEU A 168 -12.23 -4.50 12.21
CA LEU A 168 -11.72 -5.62 11.42
C LEU A 168 -12.07 -7.00 12.00
N GLU A 169 -12.94 -7.07 13.01
CA GLU A 169 -13.39 -8.31 13.66
C GLU A 169 -12.27 -9.11 14.35
N LYS A 170 -11.24 -8.41 14.85
CA LYS A 170 -10.10 -8.96 15.61
C LYS A 170 -9.36 -10.07 14.84
N PRO A 171 -8.77 -9.75 13.68
CA PRO A 171 -8.06 -10.74 12.88
C PRO A 171 -6.83 -11.27 13.63
N SER A 172 -6.40 -12.48 13.29
CA SER A 172 -5.05 -12.97 13.56
C SER A 172 -4.00 -12.14 12.82
N ALA A 173 -2.72 -12.30 13.18
CA ALA A 173 -1.64 -11.62 12.46
C ALA A 173 -1.62 -12.00 10.97
N SER A 174 -1.86 -13.28 10.65
CA SER A 174 -1.93 -13.75 9.25
C SER A 174 -3.06 -13.08 8.47
N GLU A 175 -4.26 -13.03 9.05
CA GLU A 175 -5.42 -12.39 8.43
C GLU A 175 -5.19 -10.90 8.26
N LEU A 176 -4.59 -10.22 9.24
CA LEU A 176 -4.26 -8.79 9.12
C LEU A 176 -3.28 -8.54 7.96
N MET A 177 -2.28 -9.41 7.77
CA MET A 177 -1.35 -9.29 6.64
C MET A 177 -2.04 -9.53 5.30
N GLN A 178 -2.99 -10.48 5.23
CA GLN A 178 -3.83 -10.71 4.04
C GLN A 178 -4.72 -9.51 3.73
N ILE A 179 -5.33 -8.89 4.75
CA ILE A 179 -6.11 -7.65 4.61
C ILE A 179 -5.23 -6.54 4.06
N ALA A 180 -4.06 -6.30 4.66
CA ALA A 180 -3.14 -5.26 4.20
C ALA A 180 -2.68 -5.47 2.75
N ALA A 181 -2.27 -6.69 2.37
CA ALA A 181 -1.90 -7.01 0.99
C ALA A 181 -3.06 -6.79 0.01
N THR A 182 -4.28 -7.18 0.39
CA THR A 182 -5.49 -7.00 -0.43
C THR A 182 -5.84 -5.53 -0.61
N VAL A 183 -5.73 -4.72 0.46
CA VAL A 183 -5.89 -3.25 0.36
C VAL A 183 -4.83 -2.63 -0.54
N GLY A 184 -3.58 -3.10 -0.45
CA GLY A 184 -2.50 -2.70 -1.37
C GLY A 184 -2.81 -3.01 -2.83
N LEU A 185 -3.32 -4.22 -3.11
CA LEU A 185 -3.76 -4.64 -4.44
C LEU A 185 -4.90 -3.76 -4.95
N ALA A 186 -5.94 -3.53 -4.13
CA ALA A 186 -7.07 -2.69 -4.48
C ALA A 186 -6.65 -1.23 -4.77
N GLN A 187 -5.74 -0.67 -3.96
CA GLN A 187 -5.21 0.67 -4.17
C GLN A 187 -4.40 0.76 -5.47
N ASN A 188 -3.64 -0.29 -5.80
CA ASN A 188 -2.91 -0.36 -7.06
C ASN A 188 -3.84 -0.47 -8.27
N PHE A 189 -4.89 -1.29 -8.18
CA PHE A 189 -5.93 -1.37 -9.20
C PHE A 189 -6.57 -0.01 -9.46
N ALA A 190 -7.00 0.69 -8.41
CA ALA A 190 -7.60 2.01 -8.54
C ALA A 190 -6.65 3.03 -9.18
N ALA A 191 -5.37 3.02 -8.79
CA ALA A 191 -4.37 3.94 -9.34
C ALA A 191 -4.09 3.68 -10.84
N ILE A 192 -3.88 2.42 -11.24
CA ILE A 192 -3.65 2.05 -12.64
C ILE A 192 -4.93 2.30 -13.45
N GLY A 193 -6.09 1.95 -12.90
CA GLY A 193 -7.39 2.19 -13.53
C GLY A 193 -7.61 3.66 -13.83
N ALA A 194 -7.34 4.55 -12.86
CA ALA A 194 -7.42 5.99 -13.06
C ALA A 194 -6.41 6.49 -14.12
N LEU A 195 -5.16 6.02 -14.10
CA LEU A 195 -4.11 6.44 -15.03
C LEU A 195 -4.36 6.00 -16.48
N THR A 196 -5.00 4.85 -16.68
CA THR A 196 -5.24 4.27 -18.01
C THR A 196 -6.56 4.70 -18.64
N THR A 197 -7.42 5.39 -17.88
CA THR A 197 -8.76 5.82 -18.31
C THR A 197 -8.91 7.35 -18.36
N SER A 198 -9.24 8.00 -17.25
CA SER A 198 -9.60 9.41 -17.16
C SER A 198 -8.47 10.32 -16.65
N GLY A 199 -7.34 9.73 -16.24
CA GLY A 199 -6.23 10.40 -15.56
C GLY A 199 -6.50 10.66 -14.07
N ILE A 200 -5.43 10.65 -13.25
CA ILE A 200 -5.49 10.89 -11.79
C ILE A 200 -6.08 12.27 -11.46
N GLN A 201 -5.77 13.27 -12.31
CA GLN A 201 -6.15 14.66 -12.06
C GLN A 201 -7.67 14.84 -11.98
N LYS A 202 -8.47 14.19 -12.84
CA LYS A 202 -9.93 14.34 -12.79
C LYS A 202 -10.52 13.86 -11.46
N GLY A 203 -9.99 12.79 -10.87
CA GLY A 203 -10.39 12.28 -9.56
C GLY A 203 -9.93 13.17 -8.40
N HIS A 204 -8.64 13.55 -8.39
CA HIS A 204 -8.09 14.46 -7.38
C HIS A 204 -8.81 15.80 -7.35
N MET A 205 -9.15 16.36 -8.50
CA MET A 205 -9.83 17.65 -8.59
C MET A 205 -11.25 17.59 -8.04
N LYS A 206 -11.95 16.45 -8.15
CA LYS A 206 -13.26 16.25 -7.50
C LYS A 206 -13.14 16.26 -5.96
N MET A 207 -12.12 15.61 -5.41
CA MET A 207 -11.84 15.67 -3.96
C MET A 207 -11.42 17.08 -3.53
N HIS A 208 -10.56 17.73 -4.31
CA HIS A 208 -10.12 19.09 -4.04
C HIS A 208 -11.30 20.08 -4.03
N LEU A 209 -12.23 19.94 -4.98
CA LEU A 209 -13.48 20.71 -5.00
C LEU A 209 -14.28 20.53 -3.70
N MET A 210 -14.46 19.29 -3.25
CA MET A 210 -15.17 19.04 -1.99
C MET A 210 -14.47 19.67 -0.79
N ASN A 211 -13.13 19.67 -0.76
CA ASN A 211 -12.36 20.31 0.30
C ASN A 211 -12.57 21.82 0.32
N ILE A 212 -12.50 22.49 -0.84
CA ILE A 212 -12.78 23.93 -0.96
C ILE A 212 -14.20 24.23 -0.49
N LEU A 213 -15.19 23.46 -0.94
CA LEU A 213 -16.58 23.67 -0.57
C LEU A 213 -16.83 23.43 0.94
N ASN A 214 -16.13 22.48 1.55
CA ASN A 214 -16.16 22.29 3.00
C ASN A 214 -15.57 23.49 3.74
N GLN A 215 -14.43 24.03 3.27
CA GLN A 215 -13.80 25.22 3.86
C GLN A 215 -14.68 26.47 3.74
N LEU A 216 -15.42 26.60 2.63
CA LEU A 216 -16.40 27.66 2.41
C LEU A 216 -17.70 27.48 3.20
N GLY A 217 -17.88 26.35 3.90
CA GLY A 217 -19.11 26.07 4.66
C GLY A 217 -20.32 25.76 3.77
N ALA A 218 -20.10 25.27 2.55
CA ALA A 218 -21.18 25.02 1.60
C ALA A 218 -22.17 23.96 2.12
N THR A 219 -23.47 24.24 1.96
CA THR A 219 -24.55 23.30 2.24
C THR A 219 -24.52 22.12 1.25
N GLN A 220 -25.18 21.01 1.58
CA GLN A 220 -25.24 19.85 0.67
C GLN A 220 -25.85 20.19 -0.70
N LYS A 221 -26.87 21.06 -0.71
CA LYS A 221 -27.50 21.51 -1.95
C LYS A 221 -26.53 22.30 -2.81
N GLN A 222 -25.75 23.20 -2.22
CA GLN A 222 -24.70 23.96 -2.92
C GLN A 222 -23.59 23.04 -3.43
N LYS A 223 -23.16 22.07 -2.63
CA LYS A 223 -22.16 21.09 -3.05
C LYS A 223 -22.59 20.32 -4.29
N GLN A 224 -23.86 19.90 -4.34
CA GLN A 224 -24.41 19.21 -5.50
C GLN A 224 -24.40 20.10 -6.75
N ILE A 225 -24.96 21.32 -6.65
CA ILE A 225 -25.04 22.26 -7.79
C ILE A 225 -23.65 22.60 -8.33
N ILE A 226 -22.70 22.91 -7.45
CA ILE A 226 -21.35 23.28 -7.85
C ILE A 226 -20.61 22.07 -8.43
N SER A 227 -20.80 20.86 -7.88
CA SER A 227 -20.23 19.63 -8.45
C SER A 227 -20.73 19.36 -9.86
N ASP A 228 -22.02 19.55 -10.12
CA ASP A 228 -22.61 19.34 -11.43
C ASP A 228 -22.10 20.38 -12.45
N TYR A 229 -21.92 21.64 -12.01
CA TYR A 229 -21.32 22.69 -12.84
C TYR A 229 -19.87 22.35 -13.27
N PHE A 230 -19.08 21.75 -12.38
CA PHE A 230 -17.67 21.39 -12.63
C PHE A 230 -17.45 19.98 -13.21
N LYS A 231 -18.52 19.24 -13.52
CA LYS A 231 -18.43 17.82 -13.96
C LYS A 231 -17.51 17.60 -15.17
N ASP A 232 -17.51 18.56 -16.10
CA ASP A 232 -16.72 18.53 -17.34
C ASP A 232 -15.85 19.79 -17.53
N LYS A 233 -15.57 20.51 -16.44
CA LYS A 233 -14.70 21.70 -16.44
C LYS A 233 -13.44 21.46 -15.63
N THR A 234 -12.36 22.14 -16.01
CA THR A 234 -11.17 22.21 -15.17
C THR A 234 -11.49 22.99 -13.91
N ILE A 235 -11.23 22.40 -12.75
CA ILE A 235 -11.54 23.01 -11.47
C ILE A 235 -10.39 23.96 -11.09
N SER A 236 -10.71 25.22 -10.76
CA SER A 236 -9.74 26.16 -10.21
C SER A 236 -10.31 26.79 -8.94
N HIS A 237 -9.45 27.08 -7.97
CA HIS A 237 -9.90 27.61 -6.67
C HIS A 237 -10.72 28.89 -6.81
N SER A 238 -10.27 29.83 -7.66
CA SER A 238 -10.95 31.10 -7.92
C SER A 238 -12.35 30.91 -8.52
N GLU A 239 -12.51 29.99 -9.47
CA GLU A 239 -13.81 29.75 -10.11
C GLU A 239 -14.79 29.05 -9.16
N VAL A 240 -14.30 28.19 -8.26
CA VAL A 240 -15.14 27.56 -7.23
C VAL A 240 -15.66 28.59 -6.23
N VAL A 241 -14.79 29.48 -5.73
CA VAL A 241 -15.18 30.56 -4.81
C VAL A 241 -16.21 31.47 -5.47
N LYS A 242 -15.94 31.91 -6.71
CA LYS A 242 -16.88 32.76 -7.45
C LYS A 242 -18.25 32.10 -7.60
N LYS A 243 -18.29 30.81 -7.97
CA LYS A 243 -19.56 30.08 -8.13
C LYS A 243 -20.31 29.92 -6.81
N PHE A 244 -19.59 29.74 -5.71
CA PHE A 244 -20.16 29.68 -4.38
C PHE A 244 -20.78 31.02 -3.95
N GLU A 245 -20.09 32.14 -4.20
CA GLU A 245 -20.60 33.49 -3.93
C GLU A 245 -21.84 33.81 -4.77
N GLU A 246 -21.84 33.47 -6.07
CA GLU A 246 -23.01 33.62 -6.95
C GLU A 246 -24.25 32.89 -6.41
N LEU A 247 -24.06 31.71 -5.81
CA LEU A 247 -25.14 30.92 -5.22
C LEU A 247 -25.63 31.42 -3.86
N ASN A 248 -24.82 32.21 -3.14
CA ASN A 248 -25.23 32.85 -1.87
C ASN A 248 -25.90 34.20 -2.11
N ALA A 249 -25.68 34.82 -3.27
CA ALA A 249 -26.30 36.09 -3.65
C ALA A 249 -27.73 35.93 -4.24
N GLN A 250 -28.21 34.70 -4.38
CA GLN A 250 -29.56 34.33 -4.83
C GLN A 250 -30.42 33.87 -3.65
#